data_AF-A0A151JCH4-F1
#
_entry.id   AF-A0A151JCH4-F1
#
_cell.length_a   1.000
_cell.length_b   1.000
_cell.length_c   1.000
_cell.angle_alpha   90.00
_cell.angle_beta   90.00
_cell.angle_gamma   90.00
#
_symmetry.space_group_name_H-M   'P 1'
#
loop_
_entity.id
_entity.type
_entity.pdbx_description
1 polymer ?
#
loop_
_entity_poly.entity_id
_entity_poly.type
_entity_poly.pdbx_seq_one_letter_code
_entity_poly.pdbx_strand_id
1 'polypeptide(L)'
;MENDKCILVEFINESNLLAAEYRTWLLNDDYRNDDDEIQKIMDNKMEVAIKWPNCDIKSAIAMRKIIQTLYVDDWTVYAVRIYGYGGMYTEKILNLK
;
A
#
# COMPACT_ATOMS: atom_id res chain seq x y z
N MET A 1 -8.03 -11.08 10.55
CA MET A 1 -7.09 -10.00 10.92
C MET A 1 -7.23 -8.92 9.85
N GLU A 2 -7.23 -7.64 10.20
CA GLU A 2 -7.54 -6.54 9.24
C GLU A 2 -6.55 -6.37 8.07
N ASN A 3 -5.57 -7.25 7.93
CA ASN A 3 -4.43 -7.11 7.02
C ASN A 3 -4.44 -8.13 5.87
N ASP A 4 -5.58 -8.77 5.60
CA ASP A 4 -5.67 -9.77 4.54
C ASP A 4 -5.77 -9.16 3.13
N LYS A 5 -6.05 -7.85 3.02
CA LYS A 5 -6.14 -7.11 1.75
C LYS A 5 -4.91 -6.22 1.54
N CYS A 6 -4.33 -6.29 0.35
CA CYS A 6 -3.18 -5.50 -0.07
C CYS A 6 -3.46 -4.73 -1.37
N ILE A 7 -2.68 -3.68 -1.59
CA ILE A 7 -2.66 -2.83 -2.79
C ILE A 7 -1.22 -2.72 -3.32
N LEU A 8 -1.04 -2.75 -4.63
CA LEU A 8 0.21 -2.40 -5.29
C LEU A 8 0.18 -0.91 -5.60
N VAL A 9 1.15 -0.16 -5.10
CA VAL A 9 1.18 1.30 -5.21
C VAL A 9 2.50 1.80 -5.79
N GLU A 10 2.43 2.92 -6.51
CA GLU A 10 3.57 3.71 -6.98
C GLU A 10 3.66 5.00 -6.18
N PHE A 11 4.82 5.28 -5.60
CA PHE A 11 5.09 6.53 -4.90
C PHE A 11 5.49 7.61 -5.90
N ILE A 12 4.62 8.60 -6.06
CA ILE A 12 4.73 9.64 -7.09
C ILE A 12 5.94 10.55 -6.82
N ASN A 13 6.27 10.78 -5.54
CA ASN A 13 7.34 11.68 -5.12
C ASN A 13 8.70 10.98 -4.91
N GLU A 14 8.76 9.65 -5.03
CA GLU A 14 9.95 8.84 -4.72
C GLU A 14 10.41 8.07 -5.97
N SER A 15 10.67 8.78 -7.07
CA SER A 15 11.18 8.19 -8.32
C SER A 15 10.34 7.03 -8.88
N ASN A 16 9.01 7.05 -8.70
CA ASN A 16 8.09 6.01 -9.18
C ASN A 16 8.39 4.61 -8.60
N LEU A 17 8.85 4.55 -7.35
CA LEU A 17 9.05 3.28 -6.66
C LEU A 17 7.72 2.54 -6.45
N LEU A 18 7.72 1.22 -6.73
CA LEU A 18 6.59 0.33 -6.55
C LEU A 18 6.70 -0.44 -5.23
N ALA A 19 5.59 -0.52 -4.48
CA ALA A 19 5.52 -1.28 -3.23
C ALA A 19 4.15 -1.94 -3.03
N ALA A 20 4.11 -3.05 -2.28
CA ALA A 20 2.88 -3.81 -2.02
C ALA A 20 2.48 -3.64 -0.56
N GLU A 21 1.33 -3.01 -0.33
CA GLU A 21 0.97 -2.43 0.96
C GLU A 21 -0.37 -2.88 1.48
N TYR A 22 -0.55 -2.78 2.80
CA TYR A 22 -1.83 -3.07 3.41
C TYR A 22 -2.86 -2.04 2.97
N ARG A 23 -4.03 -2.53 2.56
CA ARG A 23 -5.12 -1.67 2.14
C ARG A 23 -5.62 -0.76 3.27
N THR A 24 -5.48 -1.20 4.52
CA THR A 24 -5.78 -0.41 5.73
C THR A 24 -4.97 0.87 5.84
N TRP A 25 -3.89 1.01 5.07
CA TRP A 25 -3.06 2.21 5.08
C TRP A 25 -3.61 3.35 4.22
N LEU A 26 -4.58 3.10 3.35
CA LEU A 26 -5.33 4.16 2.67
C LEU A 26 -5.98 5.07 3.68
N LEU A 27 -5.95 6.38 3.50
CA LEU A 27 -6.55 7.30 4.48
C LEU A 27 -8.08 7.40 4.38
N ASN A 28 -8.65 7.09 3.22
CA ASN A 28 -10.09 7.12 2.99
C ASN A 28 -10.73 5.75 3.27
N ASP A 29 -11.73 5.73 4.14
CA ASP A 29 -12.42 4.52 4.60
C ASP A 29 -13.23 3.83 3.49
N ASP A 30 -13.76 4.57 2.53
CA ASP A 30 -14.46 4.00 1.37
C ASP A 30 -13.48 3.15 0.55
N TYR A 31 -12.27 3.68 0.33
CA TYR A 31 -11.22 2.98 -0.41
C TYR A 31 -10.70 1.77 0.35
N ARG A 32 -10.71 1.78 1.69
CA ARG A 32 -10.28 0.62 2.50
C ARG A 32 -11.19 -0.59 2.33
N ASN A 33 -12.49 -0.36 2.14
CA ASN A 33 -13.49 -1.41 2.32
C ASN A 33 -14.18 -1.83 1.01
N ASP A 34 -14.26 -0.96 0.00
CA ASP A 34 -15.00 -1.21 -1.23
C ASP A 34 -14.09 -1.46 -2.44
N ASP A 35 -14.11 -2.69 -2.97
CA ASP A 35 -13.31 -3.10 -4.13
C ASP A 35 -13.68 -2.29 -5.39
N ASP A 36 -14.95 -1.88 -5.54
CA ASP A 36 -15.42 -1.09 -6.69
C ASP A 36 -14.80 0.32 -6.67
N GLU A 37 -14.61 0.91 -5.49
CA GLU A 37 -13.94 2.20 -5.34
C GLU A 37 -12.46 2.12 -5.69
N ILE A 38 -11.77 1.02 -5.33
CA ILE A 38 -10.38 0.80 -5.75
C ILE A 38 -10.28 0.64 -7.27
N GLN A 39 -11.20 -0.08 -7.89
CA GLN A 39 -11.22 -0.22 -9.34
C GLN A 39 -11.43 1.14 -10.03
N LYS A 40 -12.34 1.99 -9.50
CA LYS A 40 -12.52 3.36 -10.00
C LYS A 40 -11.24 4.20 -9.87
N ILE A 41 -10.51 4.10 -8.75
CA ILE A 41 -9.23 4.80 -8.57
C ILE A 41 -8.23 4.38 -9.65
N MET A 42 -8.13 3.07 -9.91
CA MET A 42 -7.23 2.52 -10.91
C MET A 42 -7.60 2.95 -12.33
N ASP A 43 -8.88 2.83 -12.71
CA ASP A 43 -9.38 3.17 -14.04
C ASP A 43 -9.19 4.67 -14.36
N ASN A 44 -9.41 5.51 -13.35
CA ASN A 44 -9.24 6.96 -13.47
C ASN A 44 -7.82 7.45 -13.18
N LYS A 45 -6.87 6.54 -12.85
CA LYS A 45 -5.49 6.85 -12.47
C LYS A 45 -5.40 7.92 -11.37
N MET A 46 -6.30 7.85 -10.40
CA MET A 46 -6.39 8.82 -9.31
C MET A 46 -5.22 8.67 -8.36
N GLU A 47 -4.78 9.80 -7.82
CA GLU A 47 -3.78 9.86 -6.76
C GLU A 47 -4.50 9.81 -5.41
N VAL A 48 -4.05 8.92 -4.53
CA VAL A 48 -4.65 8.72 -3.21
C VAL A 48 -3.60 8.81 -2.12
N ALA A 49 -4.04 9.15 -0.92
CA ALA A 49 -3.15 9.28 0.23
C ALA A 49 -3.09 7.97 1.04
N ILE A 50 -1.88 7.53 1.37
CA ILE A 50 -1.62 6.41 2.28
C ILE A 50 -0.79 6.86 3.48
N LYS A 51 -0.87 6.12 4.58
CA LYS A 51 0.15 6.15 5.64
C LYS A 51 1.31 5.25 5.24
N TRP A 52 2.52 5.76 5.42
CA TRP A 52 3.76 5.02 5.21
C TRP A 52 4.72 5.32 6.37
N PRO A 53 5.46 4.32 6.87
CA PRO A 53 6.50 4.57 7.85
C PRO A 53 7.64 5.39 7.25
N ASN A 54 8.23 6.33 7.98
CA ASN A 54 9.36 7.13 7.51
C ASN A 54 10.66 6.29 7.44
N CYS A 55 10.69 5.34 6.52
CA CYS A 55 11.80 4.45 6.26
C CYS A 55 11.87 4.08 4.78
N ASP A 56 13.05 3.67 4.31
CA ASP A 56 13.22 3.12 2.98
C ASP A 56 12.35 1.87 2.76
N ILE A 57 11.89 1.68 1.52
CA ILE A 57 11.22 0.45 1.10
C ILE A 57 12.20 -0.72 1.22
N LYS A 58 11.81 -1.77 1.95
CA LYS A 58 12.60 -3.00 2.14
C LYS A 58 11.78 -4.23 1.78
N SER A 59 12.38 -5.42 1.87
CA SER A 59 11.65 -6.68 1.68
C SER A 59 10.49 -6.81 2.66
N ALA A 60 9.41 -7.52 2.28
CA ALA A 60 8.21 -7.67 3.11
C ALA A 60 8.52 -8.18 4.54
N ILE A 61 9.48 -9.10 4.68
CA ILE A 61 9.91 -9.63 5.99
C ILE A 61 10.59 -8.52 6.82
N ALA A 62 11.43 -7.69 6.20
CA ALA A 62 12.10 -6.59 6.88
C ALA A 62 11.10 -5.49 7.26
N MET A 63 10.20 -5.12 6.34
CA MET A 63 9.14 -4.15 6.57
C MET A 63 8.25 -4.59 7.75
N ARG A 64 7.84 -5.86 7.80
CA ARG A 64 7.03 -6.39 8.92
C ARG A 64 7.71 -6.22 10.27
N LYS A 65 9.02 -6.44 10.35
CA LYS A 65 9.78 -6.24 11.59
C LYS A 65 9.86 -4.76 11.97
N ILE A 66 10.07 -3.88 10.98
CA ILE A 66 10.12 -2.43 11.19
C ILE A 66 8.78 -1.94 11.72
N ILE A 67 7.66 -2.26 11.05
CA ILE A 67 6.32 -1.81 11.41
C ILE A 67 5.96 -2.17 12.86
N GLN A 68 6.42 -3.32 13.37
CA GLN A 68 6.18 -3.76 14.75
C GLN A 68 6.87 -2.89 15.81
N THR A 69 7.89 -2.13 15.44
CA THR A 69 8.67 -1.26 16.34
C THR A 69 8.30 0.22 16.22
N LEU A 70 7.36 0.58 15.34
CA LEU A 70 7.01 1.97 15.07
C LEU A 70 5.90 2.48 15.99
N TYR A 71 6.00 3.75 16.34
CA TYR A 71 4.98 4.55 17.02
C TYR A 71 4.23 5.42 16.01
N VAL A 72 3.16 6.09 16.44
CA VAL A 72 2.32 6.93 15.57
C VAL A 72 3.13 8.03 14.86
N ASP A 73 4.13 8.60 15.54
CA ASP A 73 4.97 9.69 15.01
C ASP A 73 5.97 9.23 13.95
N ASP A 74 6.14 7.92 13.76
CA ASP A 74 7.01 7.36 12.72
C ASP A 74 6.31 7.22 11.37
N TRP A 75 5.02 7.59 11.27
CA TRP A 75 4.24 7.50 10.05
C TRP A 75 4.02 8.87 9.44
N THR A 76 4.16 8.94 8.13
CA THR A 76 3.84 10.14 7.35
C THR A 76 2.91 9.79 6.19
N VAL A 77 2.37 10.81 5.54
CA VAL A 77 1.39 10.68 4.47
C VAL A 77 2.09 10.81 3.13
N TYR A 78 1.88 9.84 2.25
CA TYR A 78 2.36 9.88 0.87
C TYR A 78 1.21 9.83 -0.11
N ALA A 79 1.40 10.52 -1.24
CA ALA A 79 0.54 10.40 -2.41
C ALA A 79 1.04 9.24 -3.27
N VAL A 80 0.12 8.35 -3.64
CA VAL A 80 0.40 7.16 -4.44
C VAL A 80 -0.63 6.95 -5.53
N ARG A 81 -0.26 6.17 -6.56
CA ARG A 81 -1.20 5.59 -7.53
C ARG A 81 -1.33 4.10 -7.29
N ILE A 82 -2.56 3.58 -7.37
CA ILE A 82 -2.82 2.14 -7.22
C ILE A 82 -2.74 1.47 -8.58
N TYR A 83 -2.03 0.34 -8.66
CA TYR A 83 -1.85 -0.47 -9.86
C TYR A 83 -2.48 -1.87 -9.74
N GLY A 84 -2.86 -2.29 -8.54
CA GLY A 84 -3.53 -3.56 -8.31
C GLY A 84 -3.97 -3.72 -6.86
N TYR A 85 -4.85 -4.68 -6.61
CA TYR A 85 -5.30 -5.05 -5.26
C TYR A 85 -5.55 -6.55 -5.16
N GLY A 86 -5.46 -7.13 -3.96
CA GLY A 86 -5.63 -8.57 -3.75
C GLY A 86 -5.42 -9.03 -2.31
N GLY A 87 -5.47 -10.35 -2.08
CA GLY A 87 -5.25 -10.94 -0.76
C GLY A 87 -3.77 -11.18 -0.41
N MET A 88 -3.41 -11.20 0.89
CA MET A 88 -2.04 -11.49 1.34
C MET A 88 -1.63 -12.98 1.27
N TYR A 89 -2.45 -13.83 0.64
CA TYR A 89 -2.11 -15.19 0.23
C TYR A 89 -2.29 -15.34 -1.27
N THR A 90 -1.39 -14.72 -2.01
CA THR A 90 -1.11 -15.19 -3.36
C THR A 90 0.39 -15.12 -3.54
N GLU A 91 1.01 -16.29 -3.64
CA GLU A 91 2.31 -16.54 -4.26
C GLU A 91 2.45 -15.93 -5.68
N LYS A 92 1.47 -15.14 -6.14
CA LYS A 92 1.40 -14.44 -7.43
C LYS A 92 1.89 -13.00 -7.39
N ILE A 93 1.97 -12.31 -6.24
CA ILE A 93 2.50 -10.92 -6.20
C ILE A 93 4.04 -10.91 -6.27
N LEU A 94 4.70 -12.05 -6.00
CA LEU A 94 6.16 -12.17 -6.05
C LEU A 94 6.73 -12.68 -7.39
N ASN A 95 5.89 -13.00 -8.38
CA ASN A 95 6.34 -13.39 -9.73
C ASN A 95 6.29 -12.23 -10.72
N LEU A 96 6.92 -11.10 -10.36
CA LEU A 96 7.46 -10.18 -11.35
C LEU A 96 8.85 -10.69 -11.80
N LYS A 97 8.85 -11.87 -12.43
CA LYS A 97 9.85 -12.41 -13.36
C LYS A 97 9.18 -13.41 -14.28
#